data_AF-A0A1V2P670-F1
#
_entry.id   AF-A0A1V2P670-F1
#
_cell.length_a   1.000
_cell.length_b   1.000
_cell.length_c   1.000
_cell.angle_alpha   90.00
_cell.angle_beta   90.00
_cell.angle_gamma   90.00
#
_symmetry.space_group_name_H-M   'P 1'
#
loop_
_entity.id
_entity.type
_entity.pdbx_description
1 polymer ?
#
loop_
_entity_poly.entity_id
_entity_poly.type
_entity_poly.pdbx_seq_one_letter_code
_entity_poly.pdbx_strand_id
1 'polypeptide(L)'
;MTVRTPTAVAPAPPGRIGSSIPAQELLAWLDALGTWRDRRRAELDELDQAALHAADADALSADVVLSMAVWKAVSDRYELILLTWDSGRVGPVETERISTLIWGGLDTGVGPRAGDGGGGGTSVASGAGAGSLAVSLPEACTLSDALAATLRAKLALEPGDADLAARLRQLRAQVERINDLVAREPAAGRNDAIAKHHDLDRRVTDLAERSKRGADVGGLIGPLEMDAARVERDLIVGSATRRERAADVARARTLRTELEAQGTAVRALADRCVAAVHPAPRLGVPDVTALGPVPNTPAELEKYLTRLDAVRRALGQAQSAYGGALERRDELAARLDAYRVKAGSVARTEGTVEDLAELYRRGREVLTAEPVDLARLAALVAAYQTYLDNSVGGTT
;
A
#
# COMPACT_ATOMS: atom_id res chain seq x y z
N MET A 1 -13.02 46.91 5.76
CA MET A 1 -13.58 45.74 6.47
C MET A 1 -13.38 44.54 5.56
N THR A 2 -12.33 43.75 5.77
CA THR A 2 -12.19 42.44 5.13
C THR A 2 -13.16 41.48 5.84
N VAL A 3 -14.16 40.99 5.12
CA VAL A 3 -15.06 39.95 5.60
C VAL A 3 -14.22 38.68 5.73
N ARG A 4 -13.89 38.28 6.97
CA ARG A 4 -13.15 37.04 7.22
C ARG A 4 -14.04 35.83 6.92
N THR A 5 -13.48 34.83 6.25
CA THR A 5 -14.19 33.57 5.97
C THR A 5 -14.49 32.84 7.29
N PRO A 6 -15.72 32.38 7.53
CA PRO A 6 -16.06 31.62 8.74
C PRO A 6 -15.27 30.31 8.80
N THR A 7 -14.76 29.95 9.98
CA THR A 7 -13.95 28.75 10.21
C THR A 7 -14.68 27.48 9.77
N ALA A 8 -14.04 26.67 8.94
CA ALA A 8 -14.58 25.37 8.54
C ALA A 8 -14.45 24.36 9.68
N VAL A 9 -15.43 23.46 9.85
CA VAL A 9 -15.39 22.35 10.83
C VAL A 9 -15.76 21.05 10.13
N ALA A 10 -14.93 20.03 10.30
CA ALA A 10 -15.11 18.73 9.67
C ALA A 10 -16.46 18.09 10.05
N PRO A 11 -17.24 17.57 9.10
CA PRO A 11 -18.49 16.88 9.40
C PRO A 11 -18.24 15.51 10.05
N ALA A 12 -19.18 15.06 10.89
CA ALA A 12 -19.14 13.73 11.48
C ALA A 12 -19.26 12.65 10.39
N PRO A 13 -18.36 11.64 10.35
CA PRO A 13 -18.37 10.64 9.30
C PRO A 13 -19.52 9.64 9.43
N PRO A 14 -20.06 9.15 8.30
CA PRO A 14 -21.17 8.22 8.29
C PRO A 14 -20.70 6.77 8.45
N GLY A 15 -21.55 5.93 9.05
CA GLY A 15 -21.34 4.48 9.16
C GLY A 15 -20.04 4.04 9.87
N ARG A 16 -19.59 2.82 9.57
CA ARG A 16 -18.35 2.19 10.08
C ARG A 16 -17.63 1.42 8.97
N ILE A 17 -16.40 0.98 9.24
CA ILE A 17 -15.62 0.19 8.29
C ILE A 17 -16.35 -1.12 7.94
N GLY A 18 -16.48 -1.43 6.65
CA GLY A 18 -17.09 -2.68 6.17
C GLY A 18 -18.62 -2.78 6.34
N SER A 19 -19.31 -1.70 6.71
CA SER A 19 -20.78 -1.64 6.74
C SER A 19 -21.34 -0.87 5.54
N SER A 20 -22.49 -1.29 5.01
CA SER A 20 -23.24 -0.50 4.04
C SER A 20 -23.74 0.80 4.66
N ILE A 21 -23.46 1.94 4.03
CA ILE A 21 -23.89 3.26 4.47
C ILE A 21 -25.23 3.59 3.78
N PRO A 22 -26.28 3.97 4.53
CA PRO A 22 -27.54 4.41 3.92
C PRO A 22 -27.32 5.57 2.95
N ALA A 23 -27.96 5.52 1.79
CA ALA A 23 -27.75 6.48 0.71
C ALA A 23 -27.98 7.94 1.11
N GLN A 24 -29.02 8.19 1.91
CA GLN A 24 -29.36 9.53 2.38
C GLN A 24 -28.33 10.07 3.37
N GLU A 25 -27.80 9.22 4.25
CA GLU A 25 -26.75 9.58 5.21
C GLU A 25 -25.45 9.93 4.48
N LEU A 26 -25.09 9.13 3.48
CA LEU A 26 -23.91 9.37 2.66
C LEU A 26 -24.04 10.66 1.84
N LEU A 27 -25.19 10.92 1.23
CA LEU A 27 -25.43 12.17 0.48
C LEU A 27 -25.31 13.40 1.39
N ALA A 28 -25.99 13.39 2.54
CA ALA A 28 -25.95 14.51 3.48
C ALA A 28 -24.53 14.79 3.98
N TRP A 29 -23.75 13.72 4.21
CA TRP A 29 -22.35 13.86 4.59
C TRP A 29 -21.47 14.37 3.45
N LEU A 30 -21.67 13.89 2.20
CA LEU A 30 -20.92 14.38 1.04
C LEU A 30 -21.18 15.87 0.78
N ASP A 31 -22.43 16.33 0.91
CA ASP A 31 -22.78 17.75 0.79
C ASP A 31 -22.08 18.59 1.87
N ALA A 32 -22.09 18.11 3.11
CA ALA A 32 -21.42 18.76 4.22
C ALA A 32 -19.89 18.78 4.03
N LEU A 33 -19.31 17.69 3.50
CA LEU A 33 -17.88 17.56 3.23
C LEU A 33 -17.42 18.44 2.06
N GLY A 34 -18.18 18.51 0.98
CA GLY A 34 -17.92 19.42 -0.14
C GLY A 34 -17.94 20.88 0.33
N THR A 35 -18.94 21.23 1.14
CA THR A 35 -19.03 22.56 1.75
C THR A 35 -17.84 22.87 2.66
N TRP A 36 -17.43 21.90 3.50
CA TRP A 36 -16.25 22.03 4.35
C TRP A 36 -14.98 22.22 3.51
N ARG A 37 -14.81 21.44 2.44
CA ARG A 37 -13.63 21.47 1.55
C ARG A 37 -13.46 22.84 0.94
N ASP A 38 -14.53 23.42 0.40
CA ASP A 38 -14.49 24.70 -0.29
C ASP A 38 -14.24 25.84 0.70
N ARG A 39 -14.88 25.82 1.87
CA ARG A 39 -14.61 26.81 2.94
C ARG A 39 -13.18 26.71 3.47
N ARG A 40 -12.68 25.49 3.68
CA ARG A 40 -11.30 25.30 4.15
C ARG A 40 -10.29 25.75 3.10
N ARG A 41 -10.59 25.60 1.80
CA ARG A 41 -9.73 26.16 0.76
C ARG A 41 -9.59 27.68 0.90
N ALA A 42 -10.72 28.38 0.99
CA ALA A 42 -10.74 29.82 1.17
C ALA A 42 -10.02 30.26 2.46
N GLU A 43 -10.24 29.55 3.58
CA GLU A 43 -9.52 29.79 4.84
C GLU A 43 -8.00 29.62 4.69
N LEU A 44 -7.54 28.57 3.99
CA LEU A 44 -6.10 28.36 3.77
C LEU A 44 -5.48 29.40 2.83
N ASP A 45 -6.21 29.85 1.80
CA ASP A 45 -5.75 30.92 0.92
C ASP A 45 -5.61 32.25 1.72
N GLU A 46 -6.53 32.55 2.64
CA GLU A 46 -6.40 33.70 3.56
C GLU A 46 -5.19 33.56 4.51
N LEU A 47 -4.99 32.37 5.08
CA LEU A 47 -3.87 32.09 5.98
C LEU A 47 -2.51 32.15 5.27
N ASP A 48 -2.44 31.67 4.02
CA ASP A 48 -1.25 31.77 3.17
C ASP A 48 -0.90 33.24 2.90
N GLN A 49 -1.88 34.05 2.47
CA GLN A 49 -1.68 35.49 2.27
C GLN A 49 -1.22 36.19 3.56
N ALA A 50 -1.81 35.86 4.71
CA ALA A 50 -1.39 36.41 5.99
C ALA A 50 0.03 35.98 6.38
N ALA A 51 0.41 34.73 6.12
CA ALA A 51 1.75 34.20 6.39
C ALA A 51 2.83 34.88 5.55
N LEU A 52 2.55 35.21 4.28
CA LEU A 52 3.46 35.96 3.41
C LEU A 52 3.79 37.36 3.93
N HIS A 53 2.91 37.94 4.75
CA HIS A 53 3.08 39.27 5.34
C HIS A 53 3.56 39.23 6.80
N ALA A 54 3.78 38.04 7.36
CA ALA A 54 4.24 37.88 8.74
C ALA A 54 5.76 38.05 8.87
N ALA A 55 6.22 38.47 10.06
CA ALA A 55 7.65 38.62 10.34
C ALA A 55 8.41 37.28 10.29
N ASP A 56 7.75 36.17 10.61
CA ASP A 56 8.30 34.80 10.63
C ASP A 56 7.81 33.96 9.44
N ALA A 57 7.74 34.55 8.24
CA ALA A 57 7.18 33.91 7.04
C ALA A 57 7.80 32.53 6.73
N ASP A 58 9.13 32.39 6.87
CA ASP A 58 9.84 31.13 6.61
C ASP A 58 9.39 29.98 7.54
N ALA A 59 9.14 30.28 8.82
CA ALA A 59 8.69 29.30 9.80
C ALA A 59 7.23 28.88 9.58
N LEU A 60 6.40 29.79 9.06
CA LEU A 60 4.98 29.55 8.78
C LEU A 60 4.76 28.84 7.43
N SER A 61 5.66 29.06 6.46
CA SER A 61 5.56 28.46 5.12
C SER A 61 5.47 26.93 5.16
N ALA A 62 6.29 26.27 5.99
CA ALA A 62 6.26 24.82 6.14
C ALA A 62 4.91 24.30 6.67
N ASP A 63 4.31 25.00 7.63
CA ASP A 63 3.01 24.63 8.21
C ASP A 63 1.86 24.88 7.20
N VAL A 64 1.92 25.96 6.42
CA VAL A 64 0.95 26.25 5.35
C VAL A 64 1.02 25.18 4.27
N VAL A 65 2.23 24.81 3.81
CA VAL A 65 2.42 23.74 2.82
C VAL A 65 1.87 22.41 3.32
N LEU A 66 2.14 22.05 4.58
CA LEU A 66 1.58 20.85 5.22
C LEU A 66 0.05 20.90 5.23
N SER A 67 -0.54 22.01 5.67
CA SER A 67 -1.99 22.17 5.75
C SER A 67 -2.66 22.10 4.36
N MET A 68 -2.03 22.69 3.35
CA MET A 68 -2.46 22.64 1.95
C MET A 68 -2.37 21.22 1.36
N ALA A 69 -1.30 20.48 1.67
CA ALA A 69 -1.14 19.09 1.25
C ALA A 69 -2.23 18.17 1.84
N VAL A 70 -2.53 18.33 3.13
CA VAL A 70 -3.62 17.58 3.78
C VAL A 70 -4.98 17.93 3.16
N TRP A 71 -5.26 19.22 2.91
CA TRP A 71 -6.48 19.64 2.22
C TRP A 71 -6.59 19.03 0.82
N LYS A 72 -5.51 19.02 0.04
CA LYS A 72 -5.49 18.44 -1.31
C LYS A 72 -5.78 16.95 -1.28
N ALA A 73 -5.17 16.20 -0.36
CA ALA A 73 -5.43 14.78 -0.20
C ALA A 73 -6.91 14.48 0.13
N VAL A 74 -7.53 15.31 0.98
CA VAL A 74 -8.96 15.23 1.28
C VAL A 74 -9.81 15.55 0.05
N SER A 75 -9.48 16.62 -0.68
CA SER A 75 -10.18 17.01 -1.92
C SER A 75 -10.16 15.89 -2.95
N ASP A 76 -9.01 15.26 -3.16
CA ASP A 76 -8.84 14.20 -4.16
C ASP A 76 -9.63 12.95 -3.78
N ARG A 77 -9.64 12.59 -2.50
CA ARG A 77 -10.45 11.48 -2.00
C ARG A 77 -11.94 11.78 -2.11
N TYR A 78 -12.36 13.01 -1.82
CA TYR A 78 -13.74 13.44 -1.99
C TYR A 78 -14.21 13.29 -3.45
N GLU A 79 -13.40 13.73 -4.41
CA GLU A 79 -13.68 13.58 -5.85
C GLU A 79 -13.77 12.11 -6.27
N LEU A 80 -12.87 11.26 -5.76
CA LEU A 80 -12.92 9.82 -6.00
C LEU A 80 -14.19 9.18 -5.42
N ILE A 81 -14.65 9.62 -4.25
CA ILE A 81 -15.90 9.14 -3.66
C ILE A 81 -17.09 9.60 -4.51
N LEU A 82 -17.13 10.85 -4.95
CA LEU A 82 -18.19 11.35 -5.83
C LEU A 82 -18.28 10.55 -7.14
N LEU A 83 -17.13 10.23 -7.74
CA LEU A 83 -17.07 9.40 -8.94
C LEU A 83 -17.60 7.98 -8.68
N THR A 84 -17.29 7.41 -7.50
CA THR A 84 -17.75 6.07 -7.12
C THR A 84 -19.23 6.05 -6.74
N TRP A 85 -19.76 7.16 -6.20
CA TRP A 85 -21.14 7.31 -5.76
C TRP A 85 -22.16 7.37 -6.91
N ASP A 86 -21.74 7.76 -8.12
CA ASP A 86 -22.59 7.84 -9.33
C ASP A 86 -24.00 8.43 -9.07
N SER A 87 -24.06 9.56 -8.35
CA SER A 87 -25.31 10.23 -7.95
C SER A 87 -26.33 9.35 -7.20
N GLY A 88 -25.87 8.32 -6.48
CA GLY A 88 -26.70 7.41 -5.70
C GLY A 88 -27.16 6.15 -6.44
N ARG A 89 -26.69 5.93 -7.68
CA ARG A 89 -26.92 4.69 -8.44
C ARG A 89 -25.94 3.57 -8.05
N VAL A 90 -25.65 3.44 -6.77
CA VAL A 90 -24.69 2.46 -6.26
C VAL A 90 -25.35 1.21 -5.72
N GLY A 91 -24.74 0.07 -6.00
CA GLY A 91 -25.07 -1.19 -5.36
C GLY A 91 -24.33 -1.40 -4.04
N PRO A 92 -24.50 -2.57 -3.41
CA PRO A 92 -23.81 -2.93 -2.17
C PRO A 92 -22.28 -2.92 -2.31
N VAL A 93 -21.76 -3.34 -3.47
CA VAL A 93 -20.32 -3.40 -3.75
C VAL A 93 -19.70 -2.00 -3.79
N GLU A 94 -20.34 -1.06 -4.50
CA GLU A 94 -19.87 0.32 -4.55
C GLU A 94 -20.01 1.00 -3.19
N THR A 95 -21.04 0.68 -2.42
CA THR A 95 -21.21 1.19 -1.04
C THR A 95 -20.10 0.72 -0.11
N GLU A 96 -19.70 -0.55 -0.21
CA GLU A 96 -18.55 -1.10 0.54
C GLU A 96 -17.22 -0.46 0.10
N ARG A 97 -17.07 -0.24 -1.21
CA ARG A 97 -15.93 0.50 -1.76
C ARG A 97 -15.86 1.93 -1.23
N ILE A 98 -17.00 2.63 -1.13
CA ILE A 98 -17.07 3.97 -0.54
C ILE A 98 -16.74 3.93 0.95
N SER A 99 -17.25 2.96 1.72
CA SER A 99 -16.85 2.77 3.12
C SER A 99 -15.32 2.59 3.24
N THR A 100 -14.72 1.83 2.33
CA THR A 100 -13.26 1.67 2.26
C THR A 100 -12.55 2.99 1.92
N LEU A 101 -13.10 3.83 1.03
CA LEU A 101 -12.55 5.14 0.71
C LEU A 101 -12.66 6.14 1.87
N ILE A 102 -13.70 6.05 2.70
CA ILE A 102 -13.86 6.92 3.88
C ILE A 102 -12.88 6.50 4.98
N TRP A 103 -12.85 5.21 5.31
CA TRP A 103 -12.11 4.71 6.48
C TRP A 103 -10.69 4.23 6.16
N GLY A 104 -10.35 4.05 4.89
CA GLY A 104 -9.03 3.63 4.44
C GLY A 104 -8.00 4.76 4.43
N GLY A 105 -6.73 4.39 4.55
CA GLY A 105 -5.61 5.35 4.61
C GLY A 105 -5.56 6.28 3.41
N LEU A 106 -5.33 7.56 3.69
CA LEU A 106 -4.99 8.59 2.72
C LEU A 106 -3.49 8.66 2.54
N ASP A 107 -3.07 9.00 1.33
CA ASP A 107 -1.70 9.41 1.09
C ASP A 107 -1.64 10.93 1.11
N THR A 108 -1.01 11.49 2.15
CA THR A 108 -0.84 12.94 2.27
C THR A 108 0.39 13.44 1.52
N GLY A 109 1.24 12.55 0.99
CA GLY A 109 2.47 12.92 0.27
C GLY A 109 3.52 13.65 1.10
N VAL A 110 3.40 13.66 2.44
CA VAL A 110 4.29 14.40 3.35
C VAL A 110 5.45 13.52 3.79
N GLY A 111 6.35 13.24 2.86
CA GLY A 111 7.65 12.63 3.14
C GLY A 111 8.80 13.61 2.89
N PRO A 112 9.95 13.45 3.58
CA PRO A 112 11.17 14.11 3.13
C PRO A 112 11.40 13.68 1.69
N ARG A 113 11.44 14.64 0.75
CA ARG A 113 11.91 14.38 -0.61
C ARG A 113 13.36 13.94 -0.51
N ALA A 114 13.59 12.63 -0.49
CA ALA A 114 14.91 12.07 -0.65
C ALA A 114 15.35 12.33 -2.10
N GLY A 115 16.24 13.30 -2.28
CA GLY A 115 17.22 13.37 -3.37
C GLY A 115 16.68 13.50 -4.79
N ASP A 116 16.99 14.64 -5.41
CA ASP A 116 17.02 14.85 -6.85
C ASP A 116 17.75 13.69 -7.57
N GLY A 117 17.12 13.16 -8.62
CA GLY A 117 17.59 11.99 -9.37
C GLY A 117 16.58 11.60 -10.44
N GLY A 118 16.64 12.27 -11.59
CA GLY A 118 15.69 12.15 -12.69
C GLY A 118 15.54 10.76 -13.29
N GLY A 119 14.35 10.52 -13.86
CA GLY A 119 14.05 9.36 -14.68
C GLY A 119 12.54 9.10 -14.77
N GLY A 120 11.91 9.53 -15.85
CA GLY A 120 10.49 9.27 -16.12
C GLY A 120 10.22 7.77 -16.34
N GLY A 121 9.13 7.29 -15.75
CA GLY A 121 8.64 5.93 -15.95
C GLY A 121 7.42 5.66 -15.07
N THR A 122 6.27 5.51 -15.71
CA THR A 122 5.03 5.02 -15.11
C THR A 122 5.25 3.61 -14.54
N SER A 123 5.05 3.43 -13.23
CA SER A 123 4.81 2.11 -12.65
C SER A 123 3.82 2.19 -11.49
N VAL A 124 2.78 1.38 -11.64
CA VAL A 124 1.86 0.95 -10.60
C VAL A 124 2.55 -0.13 -9.77
N ALA A 125 2.37 -0.04 -8.45
CA ALA A 125 2.69 -1.01 -7.39
C ALA A 125 4.08 -0.98 -6.72
N SER A 126 4.01 -0.73 -5.41
CA SER A 126 4.86 -1.24 -4.32
C SER A 126 6.35 -0.89 -4.33
N GLY A 127 6.71 0.14 -3.55
CA GLY A 127 8.07 0.42 -3.09
C GLY A 127 8.02 1.47 -1.99
N ALA A 128 8.54 1.12 -0.82
CA ALA A 128 8.55 1.94 0.39
C ALA A 128 9.15 3.33 0.15
N GLY A 129 8.33 4.36 0.34
CA GLY A 129 8.73 5.76 0.40
C GLY A 129 8.19 6.35 1.69
N ALA A 130 9.09 6.69 2.61
CA ALA A 130 8.76 7.30 3.89
C ALA A 130 7.91 8.57 3.72
N GLY A 131 6.77 8.66 4.43
CA GLY A 131 6.02 9.90 4.62
C GLY A 131 4.52 9.90 4.30
N SER A 132 3.95 8.78 3.89
CA SER A 132 2.50 8.68 3.70
C SER A 132 1.83 8.36 5.03
N LEU A 133 1.29 9.36 5.72
CA LEU A 133 0.52 9.12 6.95
C LEU A 133 -0.78 8.40 6.57
N ALA A 134 -0.92 7.11 6.89
CA ALA A 134 -2.11 6.28 6.66
C ALA A 134 -3.30 6.68 7.56
N VAL A 135 -3.74 7.92 7.38
CA VAL A 135 -4.80 8.59 8.12
C VAL A 135 -6.09 8.46 7.31
N SER A 136 -7.20 8.07 7.92
CA SER A 136 -8.49 7.98 7.24
C SER A 136 -9.01 9.36 6.81
N LEU A 137 -10.00 9.42 5.92
CA LEU A 137 -10.58 10.69 5.49
C LEU A 137 -11.10 11.56 6.64
N PRO A 138 -11.86 11.03 7.62
CA PRO A 138 -12.30 11.83 8.77
C PRO A 138 -11.14 12.30 9.64
N GLU A 139 -10.11 11.47 9.82
CA GLU A 139 -8.91 11.85 10.58
C GLU A 139 -8.08 12.91 9.83
N ALA A 140 -8.08 12.92 8.49
CA ALA A 140 -7.41 13.95 7.70
C ALA A 140 -8.16 15.29 7.73
N CYS A 141 -9.50 15.26 7.72
CA CYS A 141 -10.31 16.46 7.94
C CYS A 141 -10.03 17.08 9.32
N THR A 142 -10.03 16.27 10.38
CA THR A 142 -9.73 16.74 11.74
C THR A 142 -8.28 17.21 11.88
N LEU A 143 -7.32 16.55 11.22
CA LEU A 143 -5.95 17.02 11.13
C LEU A 143 -5.86 18.39 10.43
N SER A 144 -6.57 18.58 9.32
CA SER A 144 -6.63 19.88 8.64
C SER A 144 -7.22 20.96 9.55
N ASP A 145 -8.28 20.66 10.31
CA ASP A 145 -8.87 21.57 11.29
C ASP A 145 -7.86 21.99 12.37
N ALA A 146 -7.11 21.03 12.91
CA ALA A 146 -6.07 21.29 13.91
C ALA A 146 -4.90 22.13 13.35
N LEU A 147 -4.47 21.88 12.12
CA LEU A 147 -3.42 22.65 11.45
C LEU A 147 -3.87 24.09 11.16
N ALA A 148 -5.08 24.29 10.63
CA ALA A 148 -5.65 25.61 10.40
C ALA A 148 -5.81 26.40 11.71
N ALA A 149 -6.24 25.76 12.79
CA ALA A 149 -6.32 26.37 14.12
C ALA A 149 -4.93 26.82 14.62
N THR A 150 -3.91 25.99 14.43
CA THR A 150 -2.53 26.32 14.80
C THR A 150 -2.00 27.53 14.01
N LEU A 151 -2.26 27.58 12.70
CA LEU A 151 -1.87 28.71 11.85
C LEU A 151 -2.58 30.01 12.27
N ARG A 152 -3.89 29.96 12.54
CA ARG A 152 -4.66 31.10 13.05
C ARG A 152 -4.09 31.63 14.36
N ALA A 153 -3.75 30.74 15.29
CA ALA A 153 -3.17 31.11 16.57
C ALA A 153 -1.80 31.78 16.42
N LYS A 154 -0.92 31.25 15.56
CA LYS A 154 0.41 31.83 15.29
C LYS A 154 0.36 33.18 14.60
N LEU A 155 -0.60 33.39 13.71
CA LEU A 155 -0.79 34.65 12.98
C LEU A 155 -1.48 35.74 13.82
N ALA A 156 -1.82 35.44 15.09
CA ALA A 156 -2.44 36.38 16.03
C ALA A 156 -3.62 37.17 15.42
N LEU A 157 -4.45 36.48 14.64
CA LEU A 157 -5.61 37.09 14.00
C LEU A 157 -6.64 37.47 15.08
N GLU A 158 -6.67 38.75 15.48
CA GLU A 158 -7.58 39.31 16.51
C GLU A 158 -9.04 38.94 16.21
N PRO A 159 -9.72 38.16 17.09
CA PRO A 159 -11.10 37.72 16.89
C PRO A 159 -12.10 38.75 17.41
N GLY A 160 -13.28 38.84 16.81
CA GLY A 160 -14.42 39.55 17.40
C GLY A 160 -15.17 38.71 18.44
N ASP A 161 -16.06 39.30 19.23
CA ASP A 161 -16.79 38.59 20.31
C ASP A 161 -17.62 37.37 19.83
N ALA A 162 -18.27 37.49 18.67
CA ALA A 162 -19.00 36.38 18.05
C ALA A 162 -18.07 35.23 17.62
N ASP A 163 -16.83 35.56 17.25
CA ASP A 163 -15.78 34.61 16.88
C ASP A 163 -15.22 33.89 18.13
N LEU A 164 -15.05 34.60 19.25
CA LEU A 164 -14.65 34.02 20.54
C LEU A 164 -15.62 32.94 21.02
N ALA A 165 -16.92 33.21 20.98
CA ALA A 165 -17.95 32.23 21.37
C ALA A 165 -17.99 31.01 20.45
N ALA A 166 -17.71 31.19 19.15
CA ALA A 166 -17.60 30.09 18.20
C ALA A 166 -16.36 29.23 18.46
N ARG A 167 -15.20 29.85 18.66
CA ARG A 167 -13.93 29.19 19.00
C ARG A 167 -14.03 28.37 20.28
N LEU A 168 -14.62 28.91 21.34
CA LEU A 168 -14.84 28.16 22.60
C LEU A 168 -15.76 26.94 22.42
N ARG A 169 -16.78 27.03 21.54
CA ARG A 169 -17.61 25.85 21.21
C ARG A 169 -16.81 24.81 20.41
N GLN A 170 -16.01 25.24 19.45
CA GLN A 170 -15.16 24.36 18.65
C GLN A 170 -14.12 23.65 19.52
N LEU A 171 -13.50 24.36 20.45
CA LEU A 171 -12.49 23.83 21.36
C LEU A 171 -13.09 22.77 22.32
N ARG A 172 -14.30 22.98 22.84
CA ARG A 172 -15.02 21.94 23.59
C ARG A 172 -15.27 20.69 22.75
N ALA A 173 -15.75 20.89 21.52
CA ALA A 173 -15.97 19.77 20.60
C ALA A 173 -14.66 19.03 20.27
N GLN A 174 -13.53 19.74 20.20
CA GLN A 174 -12.21 19.15 20.01
C GLN A 174 -11.77 18.32 21.23
N VAL A 175 -11.98 18.81 22.46
CA VAL A 175 -11.67 18.04 23.68
C VAL A 175 -12.49 16.75 23.76
N GLU A 176 -13.77 16.78 23.40
CA GLU A 176 -14.59 15.55 23.32
C GLU A 176 -14.06 14.57 22.26
N ARG A 177 -13.61 15.04 21.09
CA ARG A 177 -12.94 14.17 20.12
C ARG A 177 -11.62 13.61 20.63
N ILE A 178 -10.85 14.39 21.38
CA ILE A 178 -9.63 13.91 22.04
C ILE A 178 -9.97 12.78 23.02
N ASN A 179 -11.07 12.88 23.77
CA ASN A 179 -11.54 11.79 24.63
C ASN A 179 -11.80 10.50 23.85
N ASP A 180 -12.48 10.59 22.70
CA ASP A 180 -12.70 9.44 21.81
C ASP A 180 -11.40 8.81 21.28
N LEU A 181 -10.38 9.63 21.01
CA LEU A 181 -9.05 9.17 20.59
C LEU A 181 -8.29 8.52 21.75
N VAL A 182 -8.33 9.10 22.95
CA VAL A 182 -7.72 8.56 24.18
C VAL A 182 -8.26 7.16 24.48
N ALA A 183 -9.57 6.94 24.29
CA ALA A 183 -10.19 5.63 24.48
C ALA A 183 -9.58 4.53 23.57
N ARG A 184 -9.00 4.91 22.42
CA ARG A 184 -8.37 4.00 21.46
C ARG A 184 -6.88 3.79 21.70
N GLU A 185 -6.25 4.55 22.60
CA GLU A 185 -4.82 4.42 22.87
C GLU A 185 -4.49 3.08 23.55
N PRO A 186 -3.35 2.45 23.23
CA PRO A 186 -2.87 1.26 23.91
C PRO A 186 -2.46 1.56 25.36
N ALA A 187 -2.48 0.53 26.22
CA ALA A 187 -2.22 0.68 27.66
C ALA A 187 -0.90 1.42 27.98
N ALA A 188 0.15 1.21 27.18
CA ALA A 188 1.46 1.83 27.39
C ALA A 188 1.46 3.38 27.31
N GLY A 189 0.59 3.99 26.50
CA GLY A 189 0.49 5.44 26.34
C GLY A 189 -0.80 6.06 26.90
N ARG A 190 -1.73 5.22 27.37
CA ARG A 190 -3.09 5.66 27.73
C ARG A 190 -3.11 6.62 28.91
N ASN A 191 -2.31 6.38 29.94
CA ASN A 191 -2.31 7.23 31.15
C ASN A 191 -1.85 8.66 30.85
N ASP A 192 -0.80 8.82 30.03
CA ASP A 192 -0.31 10.13 29.60
C ASP A 192 -1.33 10.87 28.74
N ALA A 193 -2.03 10.13 27.86
CA ALA A 193 -3.09 10.68 27.03
C ALA A 193 -4.30 11.13 27.87
N ILE A 194 -4.69 10.34 28.88
CA ILE A 194 -5.72 10.69 29.87
C ILE A 194 -5.35 11.96 30.64
N ALA A 195 -4.10 12.06 31.11
CA ALA A 195 -3.64 13.22 31.86
C ALA A 195 -3.69 14.51 31.02
N LYS A 196 -3.23 14.45 29.76
CA LYS A 196 -3.32 15.58 28.81
C LYS A 196 -4.76 15.98 28.51
N HIS A 197 -5.64 15.01 28.31
CA HIS A 197 -7.08 15.25 28.12
C HIS A 197 -7.69 15.96 29.34
N HIS A 198 -7.47 15.47 30.56
CA HIS A 198 -7.98 16.11 31.77
C HIS A 198 -7.44 17.54 31.99
N ASP A 199 -6.18 17.81 31.63
CA ASP A 199 -5.64 19.16 31.67
C ASP A 199 -6.37 20.10 30.70
N LEU A 200 -6.57 19.67 29.45
CA LEU A 200 -7.28 20.42 28.43
C LEU A 200 -8.74 20.68 28.84
N ASP A 201 -9.47 19.65 29.25
CA ASP A 201 -10.88 19.75 29.66
C ASP A 201 -11.07 20.75 30.80
N ARG A 202 -10.23 20.65 31.83
CA ARG A 202 -10.23 21.59 32.97
C ARG A 202 -9.97 23.03 32.52
N ARG A 203 -8.99 23.25 31.64
CA ARG A 203 -8.64 24.60 31.12
C ARG A 203 -9.75 25.17 30.24
N VAL A 204 -10.36 24.36 29.38
CA VAL A 204 -11.50 24.76 28.53
C VAL A 204 -12.70 25.12 29.39
N THR A 205 -12.99 24.33 30.42
CA THR A 205 -14.09 24.58 31.36
C THR A 205 -13.88 25.88 32.14
N ASP A 206 -12.67 26.13 32.68
CA ASP A 206 -12.36 27.39 33.37
C ASP A 206 -12.50 28.60 32.42
N LEU A 207 -11.95 28.50 31.21
CA LEU A 207 -12.00 29.58 30.22
C LEU A 207 -13.42 29.92 29.79
N ALA A 208 -14.24 28.89 29.59
CA ALA A 208 -15.66 29.01 29.33
C ALA A 208 -16.41 29.74 30.45
N GLU A 209 -16.14 29.37 31.70
CA GLU A 209 -16.79 30.01 32.85
C GLU A 209 -16.35 31.47 33.03
N ARG A 210 -15.08 31.79 32.74
CA ARG A 210 -14.58 33.18 32.70
C ARG A 210 -15.28 34.00 31.61
N SER A 211 -15.39 33.45 30.42
CA SER A 211 -16.09 34.10 29.29
C SER A 211 -17.56 34.36 29.60
N LYS A 212 -18.27 33.41 30.23
CA LYS A 212 -19.65 33.60 30.70
C LYS A 212 -19.81 34.76 31.69
N ARG A 213 -18.78 35.02 32.51
CA ARG A 213 -18.73 36.14 33.46
C ARG A 213 -18.30 37.47 32.80
N GLY A 214 -18.08 37.50 31.48
CA GLY A 214 -17.66 38.69 30.75
C GLY A 214 -16.17 39.03 30.89
N ALA A 215 -15.33 38.09 31.32
CA ALA A 215 -13.88 38.31 31.34
C ALA A 215 -13.31 38.28 29.91
N ASP A 216 -12.31 39.11 29.66
CA ASP A 216 -11.51 39.01 28.44
C ASP A 216 -10.69 37.72 28.46
N VAL A 217 -10.95 36.87 27.47
CA VAL A 217 -10.34 35.54 27.30
C VAL A 217 -9.59 35.42 25.97
N GLY A 218 -9.54 36.48 25.16
CA GLY A 218 -9.01 36.43 23.79
C GLY A 218 -7.57 35.90 23.73
N GLY A 219 -6.70 36.42 24.61
CA GLY A 219 -5.29 36.00 24.68
C GLY A 219 -5.07 34.58 25.22
N LEU A 220 -6.08 33.94 25.83
CA LEU A 220 -5.96 32.62 26.44
C LEU A 220 -6.45 31.49 25.52
N ILE A 221 -7.32 31.80 24.54
CA ILE A 221 -7.88 30.80 23.62
C ILE A 221 -6.81 30.27 22.67
N GLY A 222 -6.01 31.15 22.05
CA GLY A 222 -4.99 30.76 21.07
C GLY A 222 -4.01 29.69 21.59
N PRO A 223 -3.36 29.90 22.75
CA PRO A 223 -2.49 28.89 23.34
C PRO A 223 -3.19 27.55 23.63
N LEU A 224 -4.44 27.58 24.09
CA LEU A 224 -5.19 26.37 24.40
C LEU A 224 -5.61 25.61 23.13
N GLU A 225 -5.95 26.31 22.04
CA GLU A 225 -6.18 25.72 20.72
C GLU A 225 -4.91 25.03 20.18
N MET A 226 -3.74 25.66 20.35
CA MET A 226 -2.47 25.06 19.93
C MET A 226 -2.14 23.78 20.71
N ASP A 227 -2.38 23.78 22.03
CA ASP A 227 -2.20 22.60 22.87
C ASP A 227 -3.16 21.47 22.47
N ALA A 228 -4.45 21.78 22.29
CA ALA A 228 -5.46 20.82 21.87
C ALA A 228 -5.15 20.24 20.47
N ALA A 229 -4.79 21.10 19.51
CA ALA A 229 -4.40 20.70 18.16
C ALA A 229 -3.17 19.77 18.17
N ARG A 230 -2.17 20.06 19.01
CA ARG A 230 -0.99 19.20 19.19
C ARG A 230 -1.38 17.83 19.73
N VAL A 231 -2.19 17.79 20.78
CA VAL A 231 -2.63 16.52 21.40
C VAL A 231 -3.46 15.69 20.42
N GLU A 232 -4.44 16.30 19.73
CA GLU A 232 -5.27 15.61 18.73
C GLU A 232 -4.41 15.04 17.58
N ARG A 233 -3.52 15.86 17.02
CA ARG A 233 -2.58 15.42 15.97
C ARG A 233 -1.72 14.24 16.42
N ASP A 234 -1.09 14.34 17.59
CA ASP A 234 -0.17 13.32 18.07
C ASP A 234 -0.90 11.97 18.29
N LEU A 235 -2.14 12.00 18.76
CA LEU A 235 -3.00 10.81 18.90
C LEU A 235 -3.40 10.22 17.54
N ILE A 236 -3.82 11.05 16.58
CA ILE A 236 -4.16 10.61 15.21
C ILE A 236 -2.96 9.96 14.53
N VAL A 237 -1.80 10.63 14.55
CA VAL A 237 -0.55 10.14 13.97
C VAL A 237 -0.12 8.84 14.65
N GLY A 238 -0.13 8.79 15.98
CA GLY A 238 0.19 7.58 16.74
C GLY A 238 -0.69 6.39 16.37
N SER A 239 -2.00 6.61 16.23
CA SER A 239 -2.96 5.59 15.77
C SER A 239 -2.67 5.12 14.35
N ALA A 240 -2.50 6.05 13.41
CA ALA A 240 -2.19 5.74 12.01
C ALA A 240 -0.90 4.93 11.87
N THR A 241 0.19 5.36 12.51
CA THR A 241 1.47 4.66 12.50
C THR A 241 1.37 3.25 13.08
N ARG A 242 0.55 3.03 14.13
CA ARG A 242 0.34 1.69 14.67
C ARG A 242 -0.44 0.79 13.73
N ARG A 243 -1.47 1.31 13.03
CA ARG A 243 -2.23 0.55 12.02
C ARG A 243 -1.35 0.14 10.85
N GLU A 244 -0.52 1.05 10.36
CA GLU A 244 0.46 0.77 9.30
C GLU A 244 1.42 -0.35 9.69
N ARG A 245 2.04 -0.25 10.89
CA ARG A 245 2.92 -1.30 11.41
C ARG A 245 2.22 -2.65 11.54
N ALA A 246 0.99 -2.67 12.02
CA ALA A 246 0.20 -3.91 12.12
C ALA A 246 -0.07 -4.51 10.73
N ALA A 247 -0.38 -3.68 9.74
CA ALA A 247 -0.57 -4.11 8.36
C ALA A 247 0.72 -4.66 7.73
N ASP A 248 1.86 -4.03 7.98
CA ASP A 248 3.17 -4.52 7.52
C ASP A 248 3.52 -5.89 8.10
N VAL A 249 3.27 -6.08 9.40
CA VAL A 249 3.47 -7.38 10.07
C VAL A 249 2.53 -8.43 9.50
N ALA A 250 1.26 -8.09 9.27
CA ALA A 250 0.29 -9.00 8.66
C ALA A 250 0.72 -9.41 7.24
N ARG A 251 1.14 -8.45 6.41
CA ARG A 251 1.68 -8.70 5.06
C ARG A 251 2.89 -9.63 5.10
N ALA A 252 3.85 -9.37 6.00
CA ALA A 252 5.03 -10.22 6.14
C ALA A 252 4.67 -11.66 6.53
N ARG A 253 3.65 -11.86 7.39
CA ARG A 253 3.15 -13.18 7.75
C ARG A 253 2.50 -13.89 6.57
N THR A 254 1.64 -13.21 5.82
CA THR A 254 1.00 -13.78 4.63
C THR A 254 2.06 -14.20 3.60
N LEU A 255 2.98 -13.30 3.25
CA LEU A 255 4.05 -13.58 2.28
C LEU A 255 4.92 -14.75 2.72
N ARG A 256 5.25 -14.84 4.01
CA ARG A 256 6.00 -15.98 4.55
C ARG A 256 5.25 -17.30 4.34
N THR A 257 3.97 -17.37 4.70
CA THR A 257 3.15 -18.58 4.53
C THR A 257 3.08 -19.01 3.07
N GLU A 258 2.88 -18.06 2.16
CA GLU A 258 2.87 -18.32 0.71
C GLU A 258 4.21 -18.89 0.22
N LEU A 259 5.32 -18.29 0.66
CA LEU A 259 6.66 -18.76 0.29
C LEU A 259 6.98 -20.13 0.90
N GLU A 260 6.52 -20.45 2.10
CA GLU A 260 6.67 -21.79 2.71
C GLU A 260 5.96 -22.87 1.87
N ALA A 261 4.74 -22.58 1.42
CA ALA A 261 4.00 -23.46 0.52
C ALA A 261 4.71 -23.61 -0.83
N GLN A 262 5.17 -22.51 -1.43
CA GLN A 262 5.93 -22.52 -2.68
C GLN A 262 7.25 -23.31 -2.52
N GLY A 263 7.98 -23.12 -1.43
CA GLY A 263 9.22 -23.84 -1.15
C GLY A 263 9.02 -25.35 -1.08
N THR A 264 7.92 -25.79 -0.48
CA THR A 264 7.54 -27.22 -0.46
C THR A 264 7.28 -27.76 -1.86
N ALA A 265 6.52 -27.01 -2.68
CA ALA A 265 6.23 -27.40 -4.06
C ALA A 265 7.49 -27.45 -4.95
N VAL A 266 8.40 -26.48 -4.80
CA VAL A 266 9.66 -26.42 -5.55
C VAL A 266 10.60 -27.55 -5.13
N ARG A 267 10.64 -27.92 -3.85
CA ARG A 267 11.42 -29.08 -3.39
C ARG A 267 10.91 -30.38 -4.00
N ALA A 268 9.60 -30.60 -4.00
CA ALA A 268 9.00 -31.75 -4.66
C ALA A 268 9.26 -31.76 -6.19
N LEU A 269 9.30 -30.59 -6.84
CA LEU A 269 9.68 -30.46 -8.25
C LEU A 269 11.15 -30.84 -8.48
N ALA A 270 12.04 -30.37 -7.61
CA ALA A 270 13.47 -30.69 -7.67
C ALA A 270 13.70 -32.20 -7.51
N ASP A 271 13.05 -32.84 -6.53
CA ASP A 271 13.15 -34.29 -6.29
C ASP A 271 12.68 -35.09 -7.52
N ARG A 272 11.54 -34.71 -8.12
CA ARG A 272 11.07 -35.31 -9.37
C ARG A 272 12.04 -35.11 -10.53
N CYS A 273 12.60 -33.91 -10.66
CA CYS A 273 13.56 -33.60 -11.72
C CYS A 273 14.84 -34.43 -11.59
N VAL A 274 15.41 -34.50 -10.38
CA VAL A 274 16.63 -35.28 -10.10
C VAL A 274 16.42 -36.77 -10.34
N ALA A 275 15.23 -37.31 -10.03
CA ALA A 275 14.90 -38.70 -10.34
C ALA A 275 14.71 -38.95 -11.85
N ALA A 276 14.18 -37.97 -12.59
CA ALA A 276 13.76 -38.17 -13.98
C ALA A 276 14.83 -37.84 -15.04
N VAL A 277 15.78 -36.94 -14.78
CA VAL A 277 16.71 -36.44 -15.81
C VAL A 277 18.18 -36.37 -15.35
N HIS A 278 19.08 -36.57 -16.31
CA HIS A 278 20.52 -36.41 -16.16
C HIS A 278 21.11 -35.61 -17.34
N PRO A 279 21.95 -34.58 -17.10
CA PRO A 279 22.23 -33.98 -15.81
C PRO A 279 21.04 -33.14 -15.30
N ALA A 280 20.68 -33.31 -14.02
CA ALA A 280 19.72 -32.44 -13.37
C ALA A 280 20.37 -31.09 -12.95
N PRO A 281 19.58 -30.00 -12.86
CA PRO A 281 20.05 -28.75 -12.27
C PRO A 281 20.55 -28.93 -10.82
N ARG A 282 21.57 -28.16 -10.43
CA ARG A 282 22.23 -28.26 -9.11
C ARG A 282 21.93 -27.06 -8.20
N LEU A 283 20.72 -26.52 -8.26
CA LEU A 283 20.34 -25.35 -7.47
C LEU A 283 19.79 -25.78 -6.10
N GLY A 284 20.18 -25.09 -5.03
CA GLY A 284 19.56 -25.27 -3.72
C GLY A 284 18.13 -24.72 -3.71
N VAL A 285 17.20 -25.41 -3.04
CA VAL A 285 15.86 -24.88 -2.76
C VAL A 285 15.88 -24.24 -1.36
N PRO A 286 15.73 -22.90 -1.24
CA PRO A 286 15.76 -22.20 0.03
C PRO A 286 14.73 -22.75 1.04
N ASP A 287 15.11 -22.76 2.32
CA ASP A 287 14.19 -23.01 3.42
C ASP A 287 13.73 -21.67 4.01
N VAL A 288 12.44 -21.36 3.84
CA VAL A 288 11.82 -20.13 4.34
C VAL A 288 11.77 -20.13 5.87
N THR A 289 11.67 -21.30 6.51
CA THR A 289 11.57 -21.41 7.97
C THR A 289 12.86 -20.98 8.66
N ALA A 290 14.00 -21.09 7.97
CA ALA A 290 15.30 -20.64 8.44
C ALA A 290 15.39 -19.11 8.64
N LEU A 291 14.46 -18.33 8.09
CA LEU A 291 14.39 -16.88 8.33
C LEU A 291 13.95 -16.52 9.76
N GLY A 292 13.37 -17.47 10.50
CA GLY A 292 12.83 -17.24 11.84
C GLY A 292 11.48 -16.52 11.84
N PRO A 293 10.92 -16.23 13.04
CA PRO A 293 9.61 -15.57 13.18
C PRO A 293 9.58 -14.16 12.58
N VAL A 294 8.38 -13.70 12.21
CA VAL A 294 8.19 -12.32 11.73
C VAL A 294 8.44 -11.35 12.90
N PRO A 295 9.41 -10.42 12.78
CA PRO A 295 9.70 -9.45 13.83
C PRO A 295 8.59 -8.40 13.95
N ASN A 296 8.53 -7.73 15.10
CA ASN A 296 7.51 -6.72 15.43
C ASN A 296 8.08 -5.29 15.55
N THR A 297 9.39 -5.11 15.30
CA THR A 297 10.02 -3.79 15.26
C THR A 297 10.19 -3.32 13.80
N PRO A 298 10.02 -2.02 13.51
CA PRO A 298 10.07 -1.53 12.11
C PRO A 298 11.39 -1.84 11.38
N ALA A 299 12.53 -1.59 12.04
CA ALA A 299 13.84 -1.78 11.43
C ALA A 299 14.16 -3.25 11.14
N GLU A 300 13.69 -4.17 11.98
CA GLU A 300 13.86 -5.60 11.73
C GLU A 300 12.87 -6.11 10.70
N LEU A 301 11.66 -5.55 10.66
CA LEU A 301 10.62 -5.92 9.70
C LEU A 301 11.00 -5.56 8.26
N GLU A 302 11.59 -4.39 8.05
CA GLU A 302 12.11 -4.00 6.73
C GLU A 302 13.19 -4.99 6.25
N LYS A 303 14.18 -5.28 7.10
CA LYS A 303 15.22 -6.28 6.82
C LYS A 303 14.64 -7.68 6.59
N TYR A 304 13.56 -8.03 7.28
CA TYR A 304 12.87 -9.31 7.12
C TYR A 304 12.16 -9.38 5.75
N LEU A 305 11.46 -8.32 5.35
CA LEU A 305 10.81 -8.22 4.05
C LEU A 305 11.83 -8.31 2.90
N THR A 306 12.97 -7.62 3.00
CA THR A 306 14.05 -7.76 2.00
C THR A 306 14.55 -9.19 1.88
N ARG A 307 14.67 -9.91 3.00
CA ARG A 307 15.06 -11.34 3.00
C ARG A 307 14.00 -12.23 2.39
N LEU A 308 12.72 -12.02 2.70
CA LEU A 308 11.62 -12.74 2.04
C LEU A 308 11.66 -12.52 0.52
N ASP A 309 11.96 -11.31 0.09
CA ASP A 309 12.00 -10.97 -1.34
C ASP A 309 13.19 -11.60 -2.07
N ALA A 310 14.32 -11.78 -1.39
CA ALA A 310 15.43 -12.58 -1.89
C ALA A 310 15.06 -14.07 -1.99
N VAL A 311 14.37 -14.62 -0.99
CA VAL A 311 13.90 -16.02 -1.01
C VAL A 311 12.90 -16.27 -2.13
N ARG A 312 11.95 -15.35 -2.34
CA ARG A 312 10.99 -15.39 -3.46
C ARG A 312 11.70 -15.50 -4.81
N ARG A 313 12.71 -14.67 -5.05
CA ARG A 313 13.51 -14.69 -6.28
C ARG A 313 14.27 -16.01 -6.45
N ALA A 314 14.89 -16.51 -5.39
CA ALA A 314 15.63 -17.77 -5.40
C ALA A 314 14.70 -18.98 -5.66
N LEU A 315 13.51 -19.01 -5.05
CA LEU A 315 12.50 -20.03 -5.32
C LEU A 315 12.02 -19.99 -6.78
N GLY A 316 11.78 -18.80 -7.33
CA GLY A 316 11.46 -18.64 -8.75
C GLY A 316 12.55 -19.17 -9.67
N GLN A 317 13.82 -18.87 -9.37
CA GLN A 317 14.95 -19.38 -10.15
C GLN A 317 15.06 -20.91 -10.11
N ALA A 318 14.90 -21.51 -8.93
CA ALA A 318 14.90 -22.96 -8.77
C ALA A 318 13.74 -23.61 -9.52
N GLN A 319 12.53 -23.05 -9.41
CA GLN A 319 11.35 -23.52 -10.11
C GLN A 319 11.55 -23.53 -11.62
N SER A 320 12.03 -22.42 -12.20
CA SER A 320 12.29 -22.32 -13.64
C SER A 320 13.36 -23.31 -14.11
N ALA A 321 14.45 -23.49 -13.35
CA ALA A 321 15.52 -24.40 -13.73
C ALA A 321 15.06 -25.88 -13.73
N TYR A 322 14.40 -26.32 -12.65
CA TYR A 322 13.94 -27.70 -12.53
C TYR A 322 12.76 -28.00 -13.46
N GLY A 323 11.83 -27.06 -13.60
CA GLY A 323 10.71 -27.16 -14.55
C GLY A 323 11.21 -27.24 -15.99
N GLY A 324 12.10 -26.33 -16.39
CA GLY A 324 12.64 -26.30 -17.75
C GLY A 324 13.43 -27.56 -18.13
N ALA A 325 14.07 -28.22 -17.17
CA ALA A 325 14.75 -29.49 -17.43
C ALA A 325 13.78 -30.65 -17.72
N LEU A 326 12.63 -30.70 -17.02
CA LEU A 326 11.57 -31.66 -17.29
C LEU A 326 10.85 -31.35 -18.60
N GLU A 327 10.54 -30.08 -18.86
CA GLU A 327 9.94 -29.64 -20.14
C GLU A 327 10.84 -30.00 -21.33
N ARG A 328 12.17 -29.83 -21.18
CA ARG A 328 13.14 -30.23 -22.22
C ARG A 328 13.13 -31.74 -22.47
N ARG A 329 12.96 -32.58 -21.45
CA ARG A 329 12.79 -34.03 -21.62
C ARG A 329 11.57 -34.33 -22.48
N ASP A 330 10.44 -33.72 -22.14
CA ASP A 330 9.16 -33.96 -22.81
C ASP A 330 9.18 -33.43 -24.24
N GLU A 331 9.81 -32.26 -24.48
CA GLU A 331 10.02 -31.69 -25.81
C GLU A 331 10.87 -32.61 -26.69
N LEU A 332 11.99 -33.13 -26.18
CA LEU A 332 12.84 -34.06 -26.93
C LEU A 332 12.12 -35.37 -27.25
N ALA A 333 11.32 -35.89 -26.33
CA ALA A 333 10.50 -37.07 -26.55
C ALA A 333 9.47 -36.84 -27.67
N ALA A 334 8.72 -35.73 -27.60
CA ALA A 334 7.74 -35.36 -28.60
C ALA A 334 8.37 -35.14 -29.99
N ARG A 335 9.56 -34.50 -30.05
CA ARG A 335 10.29 -34.32 -31.31
C ARG A 335 10.73 -35.64 -31.93
N LEU A 336 11.23 -36.58 -31.12
CA LEU A 336 11.62 -37.90 -31.61
C LEU A 336 10.44 -38.63 -32.26
N ASP A 337 9.28 -38.62 -31.62
CA ASP A 337 8.06 -39.24 -32.14
C ASP A 337 7.53 -38.51 -33.39
N ALA A 338 7.57 -37.18 -33.42
CA ALA A 338 7.19 -36.40 -34.58
C ALA A 338 8.09 -36.69 -35.80
N TYR A 339 9.41 -36.79 -35.60
CA TYR A 339 10.32 -37.17 -36.67
C TYR A 339 10.12 -38.60 -37.14
N ARG A 340 9.73 -39.52 -36.25
CA ARG A 340 9.36 -40.89 -36.64
C ARG A 340 8.12 -40.95 -37.53
N VAL A 341 7.15 -40.05 -37.34
CA VAL A 341 5.97 -39.93 -38.21
C VAL A 341 6.31 -39.28 -39.55
N LYS A 342 7.17 -38.24 -39.55
CA LYS A 342 7.65 -37.58 -40.78
C LYS A 342 8.49 -38.53 -41.64
N ALA A 343 9.37 -39.28 -41.01
CA ALA A 343 9.96 -40.45 -41.62
C ALA A 343 8.84 -41.44 -41.98
N GLY A 344 8.66 -41.96 -43.17
CA GLY A 344 7.53 -42.88 -43.44
C GLY A 344 6.35 -42.21 -44.12
N SER A 345 6.26 -40.87 -44.10
CA SER A 345 5.54 -40.14 -45.14
C SER A 345 6.40 -39.82 -46.38
N VAL A 346 7.71 -40.08 -46.31
CA VAL A 346 8.68 -39.82 -47.39
C VAL A 346 9.28 -41.13 -47.92
N ALA A 347 9.34 -41.26 -49.26
CA ALA A 347 9.99 -42.38 -49.95
C ALA A 347 11.53 -42.29 -49.84
N ARG A 348 12.19 -43.36 -49.39
CA ARG A 348 13.62 -43.39 -49.05
C ARG A 348 14.24 -44.75 -49.38
N THR A 349 15.57 -44.80 -49.50
CA THR A 349 16.33 -46.05 -49.71
C THR A 349 16.27 -46.95 -48.47
N GLU A 350 16.37 -48.27 -48.67
CA GLU A 350 16.27 -49.27 -47.58
C GLU A 350 17.29 -49.03 -46.46
N GLY A 351 18.55 -48.71 -46.78
CA GLY A 351 19.58 -48.40 -45.78
C GLY A 351 19.26 -47.17 -44.92
N THR A 352 18.67 -46.14 -45.51
CA THR A 352 18.24 -44.94 -44.76
C THR A 352 17.08 -45.26 -43.80
N VAL A 353 16.19 -46.19 -44.19
CA VAL A 353 15.08 -46.62 -43.35
C VAL A 353 15.59 -47.39 -42.13
N GLU A 354 16.61 -48.24 -42.31
CA GLU A 354 17.24 -49.00 -41.24
C GLU A 354 17.98 -48.09 -40.24
N ASP A 355 18.79 -47.14 -40.72
CA ASP A 355 19.52 -46.18 -39.88
C ASP A 355 18.56 -45.34 -39.02
N LEU A 356 17.48 -44.83 -39.61
CA LEU A 356 16.46 -44.08 -38.87
C LEU A 356 15.70 -44.97 -37.87
N ALA A 357 15.43 -46.24 -38.20
CA ALA A 357 14.80 -47.16 -37.25
C ALA A 357 15.70 -47.41 -36.03
N GLU A 358 16.99 -47.56 -36.25
CA GLU A 358 17.99 -47.77 -35.19
C GLU A 358 18.15 -46.52 -34.31
N LEU A 359 18.23 -45.32 -34.90
CA LEU A 359 18.27 -44.06 -34.15
C LEU A 359 17.01 -43.87 -33.30
N TYR A 360 15.83 -44.20 -33.83
CA TYR A 360 14.57 -44.16 -33.07
C TYR A 360 14.61 -45.12 -31.89
N ARG A 361 15.00 -46.38 -32.12
CA ARG A 361 15.10 -47.42 -31.08
C ARG A 361 16.02 -46.97 -29.94
N ARG A 362 17.22 -46.48 -30.26
CA ARG A 362 18.17 -45.96 -29.26
C ARG A 362 17.61 -44.75 -28.50
N GLY A 363 16.91 -43.83 -29.18
CA GLY A 363 16.27 -42.69 -28.52
C GLY A 363 15.18 -43.13 -27.54
N ARG A 364 14.37 -44.13 -27.92
CA ARG A 364 13.35 -44.74 -27.05
C ARG A 364 13.97 -45.45 -25.85
N GLU A 365 15.08 -46.17 -26.04
CA GLU A 365 15.81 -46.81 -24.94
C GLU A 365 16.32 -45.80 -23.91
N VAL A 366 16.83 -44.65 -24.37
CA VAL A 366 17.25 -43.56 -23.47
C VAL A 366 16.06 -42.98 -22.72
N LEU A 367 14.89 -42.84 -23.35
CA LEU A 367 13.67 -42.36 -22.71
C LEU A 367 13.10 -43.33 -21.66
N THR A 368 13.34 -44.63 -21.81
CA THR A 368 12.92 -45.65 -20.83
C THR A 368 13.88 -45.81 -19.66
N ALA A 369 15.07 -45.20 -19.72
CA ALA A 369 16.02 -45.20 -18.61
C ALA A 369 15.64 -44.13 -17.58
N GLU A 370 15.78 -44.45 -16.30
CA GLU A 370 15.59 -43.50 -15.19
C GLU A 370 16.90 -43.39 -14.39
N PRO A 371 17.55 -42.20 -14.37
CA PRO A 371 17.19 -40.95 -15.04
C PRO A 371 17.48 -40.93 -16.55
N VAL A 372 16.72 -40.15 -17.32
CA VAL A 372 16.92 -39.93 -18.76
C VAL A 372 18.15 -39.08 -19.01
N ASP A 373 19.13 -39.58 -19.78
CA ASP A 373 20.28 -38.79 -20.22
C ASP A 373 19.86 -37.79 -21.32
N LEU A 374 19.64 -36.54 -20.93
CA LEU A 374 19.20 -35.46 -21.80
C LEU A 374 20.24 -35.09 -22.87
N ALA A 375 21.53 -35.19 -22.55
CA ALA A 375 22.58 -34.89 -23.51
C ALA A 375 22.61 -35.94 -24.62
N ARG A 376 22.52 -37.22 -24.22
CA ARG A 376 22.45 -38.34 -25.16
C ARG A 376 21.16 -38.32 -25.97
N LEU A 377 20.01 -38.07 -25.35
CA LEU A 377 18.73 -37.98 -26.05
C LEU A 377 18.73 -36.83 -27.07
N ALA A 378 19.23 -35.64 -26.68
CA ALA A 378 19.32 -34.51 -27.59
C ALA A 378 20.21 -34.82 -28.80
N ALA A 379 21.35 -35.49 -28.60
CA ALA A 379 22.24 -35.90 -29.68
C ALA A 379 21.56 -36.90 -30.64
N LEU A 380 20.80 -37.86 -30.12
CA LEU A 380 20.07 -38.84 -30.93
C LEU A 380 18.94 -38.18 -31.73
N VAL A 381 18.19 -37.25 -31.12
CA VAL A 381 17.14 -36.48 -31.80
C VAL A 381 17.73 -35.61 -32.92
N ALA A 382 18.85 -34.93 -32.65
CA ALA A 382 19.55 -34.13 -33.66
C ALA A 382 20.07 -35.00 -34.81
N ALA A 383 20.70 -36.14 -34.51
CA ALA A 383 21.17 -37.08 -35.53
C ALA A 383 20.03 -37.62 -36.39
N TYR A 384 18.89 -37.95 -35.77
CA TYR A 384 17.68 -38.38 -36.48
C TYR A 384 17.21 -37.30 -37.46
N GLN A 385 17.11 -36.05 -36.99
CA GLN A 385 16.71 -34.92 -37.82
C GLN A 385 17.66 -34.74 -39.01
N THR A 386 18.98 -34.75 -38.77
CA THR A 386 19.98 -34.57 -39.83
C THR A 386 19.91 -35.68 -40.89
N TYR A 387 19.78 -36.94 -40.47
CA TYR A 387 19.59 -38.06 -41.42
C TYR A 387 18.29 -37.92 -42.20
N LEU A 388 17.21 -37.51 -41.53
CA LEU A 388 15.91 -37.30 -42.17
C LEU A 388 15.99 -36.17 -43.22
N ASP A 389 16.61 -35.05 -42.91
CA ASP A 389 16.70 -33.90 -43.82
C ASP A 389 17.63 -34.21 -45.01
N ASN A 390 18.76 -34.89 -44.78
CA ASN A 390 19.66 -35.33 -45.85
C ASN A 390 19.00 -36.36 -46.79
N SER A 391 18.11 -37.20 -46.27
CA SER A 391 17.37 -38.17 -47.08
C SER A 391 16.30 -37.55 -48.00
N VAL A 392 15.89 -36.31 -47.72
CA VAL A 392 14.93 -35.55 -48.54
C VAL A 392 15.66 -34.73 -49.60
N GLY A 393 16.85 -34.21 -49.28
CA GLY A 393 17.67 -33.39 -50.17
C GLY A 393 18.47 -34.15 -51.24
N GLY A 394 18.67 -35.46 -51.09
CA GLY A 394 19.41 -36.31 -52.03
C GLY A 394 18.64 -36.76 -53.28
N THR A 395 17.48 -36.16 -53.57
CA THR A 395 16.56 -36.57 -54.64
C THR A 395 16.63 -35.70 -55.90
N THR A 396 17.83 -35.22 -56.27
CA THR A 396 18.08 -34.54 -57.56
C THR A 396 18.91 -35.38 -58.49
#